data_AF-A0A357T8R8-F1
#
_entry.id   AF-A0A357T8R8-F1
#
_cell.length_a   1.000
_cell.length_b   1.000
_cell.length_c   1.000
_cell.angle_alpha   90.00
_cell.angle_beta   90.00
_cell.angle_gamma   90.00
#
_symmetry.space_group_name_H-M   'P 1'
#
loop_
_entity.id
_entity.type
_entity.pdbx_description
1 polymer ?
#
loop_
_entity_poly.entity_id
_entity_poly.type
_entity_poly.pdbx_seq_one_letter_code
_entity_poly.pdbx_strand_id
1 'polypeptide(L)'
;MGNPTQLNTKKTNMNPLMTKRLSKHPSIPDPSRKATIEKDEMRLDAYSIKETIQEKIEYEFIVKRFDKDRLDEIVDLMVETLCSKRESITVAGDDYPAASAH
;
A
#
# COMPACT_ATOMS: atom_id res chain seq x y z
N MET A 1 15.22 55.98 7.31
CA MET A 1 14.98 55.93 5.86
C MET A 1 15.13 54.48 5.39
N GLY A 2 14.06 53.67 5.52
CA GLY A 2 14.07 52.26 5.13
C GLY A 2 13.23 52.10 3.87
N ASN A 3 13.84 51.64 2.78
CA ASN A 3 13.15 51.32 1.54
C ASN A 3 12.73 49.84 1.59
N PRO A 4 11.43 49.47 1.51
CA PRO A 4 11.06 48.07 1.43
C PRO A 4 11.34 47.55 0.02
N THR A 5 12.26 46.60 -0.08
CA THR A 5 12.51 45.78 -1.28
C THR A 5 11.19 45.13 -1.74
N GLN A 6 10.69 45.54 -2.91
CA GLN A 6 9.53 44.89 -3.54
C GLN A 6 9.99 43.59 -4.21
N LEU A 7 9.59 42.45 -3.63
CA LEU A 7 9.78 41.14 -4.24
C LEU A 7 8.69 40.93 -5.30
N ASN A 8 9.09 41.02 -6.56
CA ASN A 8 8.26 40.62 -7.70
C ASN A 8 8.04 39.09 -7.63
N THR A 9 6.80 38.67 -7.38
CA THR A 9 6.37 37.27 -7.50
C THR A 9 5.94 37.02 -8.95
N LYS A 10 6.88 36.59 -9.80
CA LYS A 10 6.51 36.01 -11.10
C LYS A 10 5.75 34.72 -10.82
N LYS A 11 4.43 34.71 -11.06
CA LYS A 11 3.62 33.49 -11.14
C LYS A 11 4.15 32.63 -12.29
N THR A 12 5.04 31.70 -11.98
CA THR A 12 5.36 30.59 -12.87
C THR A 12 4.28 29.52 -12.71
N ASN A 13 3.30 29.53 -13.62
CA ASN A 13 2.36 28.43 -13.79
C ASN A 13 3.13 27.20 -14.29
N MET A 14 3.46 26.29 -13.37
CA MET A 14 4.00 24.98 -13.70
C MET A 14 2.83 23.99 -13.84
N ASN A 15 2.47 23.73 -15.10
CA ASN A 15 1.96 22.48 -15.73
C ASN A 15 1.60 21.31 -14.79
N PRO A 16 0.53 20.52 -15.08
CA PRO A 16 0.66 19.58 -16.19
C PRO A 16 -0.62 19.30 -17.01
N LEU A 17 -0.46 19.44 -18.32
CA LEU A 17 -1.35 18.88 -19.34
C LEU A 17 -1.50 17.36 -19.10
N MET A 18 -2.73 16.93 -18.87
CA MET A 18 -3.17 15.54 -18.85
C MET A 18 -2.59 14.78 -20.04
N THR A 19 -1.68 13.87 -19.80
CA THR A 19 -1.44 12.74 -20.71
C THR A 19 -1.65 11.48 -19.90
N LYS A 20 -2.92 11.06 -19.78
CA LYS A 20 -3.29 9.68 -19.40
C LYS A 20 -2.79 8.75 -20.51
N ARG A 21 -1.50 8.44 -20.53
CA ARG A 21 -1.04 7.17 -21.06
C ARG A 21 -1.02 6.22 -19.88
N LEU A 22 -2.10 5.44 -19.72
CA LEU A 22 -2.04 4.22 -18.92
C LEU A 22 -0.97 3.34 -19.57
N SER A 23 0.22 3.31 -18.97
CA SER A 23 1.14 2.22 -19.22
C SER A 23 0.45 0.97 -18.70
N LYS A 24 0.00 0.10 -19.60
CA LYS A 24 -0.52 -1.23 -19.27
C LYS A 24 0.64 -2.15 -18.89
N HIS A 25 1.42 -1.75 -17.88
CA HIS A 25 2.33 -2.67 -17.24
C HIS A 25 1.50 -3.48 -16.24
N PRO A 26 1.46 -4.82 -16.34
CA PRO A 26 0.67 -5.67 -15.45
C PRO A 26 1.10 -5.57 -13.98
N SER A 27 2.22 -4.90 -13.69
CA SER A 27 2.76 -4.64 -12.36
C SER A 27 2.22 -3.37 -11.69
N ILE A 28 1.41 -2.54 -12.38
CA ILE A 28 0.81 -1.33 -11.79
C ILE A 28 -0.68 -1.60 -11.56
N PRO A 29 -1.16 -1.65 -10.30
CA PRO A 29 -2.58 -1.80 -10.02
C PRO A 29 -3.35 -0.58 -10.53
N ASP A 30 -4.37 -0.79 -11.37
CA ASP A 30 -5.27 0.28 -11.81
C ASP A 30 -6.19 0.67 -10.63
N PRO A 31 -6.15 1.92 -10.15
CA PRO A 31 -7.02 2.37 -9.05
C PRO A 31 -8.51 2.36 -9.43
N SER A 32 -8.85 2.23 -10.72
CA SER A 32 -10.24 2.15 -11.18
C SER A 32 -10.84 0.75 -11.08
N ARG A 33 -10.06 -0.28 -10.76
CA ARG A 33 -10.62 -1.62 -10.52
C ARG A 33 -11.20 -1.64 -9.11
N LYS A 34 -12.45 -1.19 -8.98
CA LYS A 34 -13.30 -1.52 -7.83
C LYS A 34 -13.43 -3.04 -7.77
N ALA A 35 -12.47 -3.68 -7.12
CA ALA A 35 -12.68 -5.01 -6.61
C ALA A 35 -13.79 -4.85 -5.58
N THR A 36 -14.97 -5.39 -5.89
CA THR A 36 -15.94 -5.78 -4.87
C THR A 36 -15.22 -6.77 -3.97
N ILE A 37 -14.49 -6.24 -2.99
CA ILE A 37 -14.00 -6.99 -1.86
C ILE A 37 -15.26 -7.25 -1.05
N GLU A 38 -15.91 -8.37 -1.34
CA GLU A 38 -16.85 -8.97 -0.40
C GLU A 38 -16.10 -9.02 0.93
N LYS A 39 -16.57 -8.19 1.86
CA LYS A 39 -16.09 -8.11 3.22
C LYS A 39 -16.43 -9.44 3.90
N ASP A 40 -15.61 -10.44 3.65
CA ASP A 40 -15.55 -11.59 4.54
C ASP A 40 -14.79 -11.12 5.78
N GLU A 41 -15.53 -10.51 6.71
CA GLU A 41 -15.07 -10.10 8.04
C GLU A 41 -14.87 -11.31 8.96
N MET A 42 -14.39 -12.43 8.43
CA MET A 42 -13.71 -13.38 9.27
C MET A 42 -12.36 -12.75 9.60
N ARG A 43 -12.19 -12.27 10.84
CA ARG A 43 -10.87 -12.01 11.42
C ARG A 43 -10.12 -13.34 11.38
N LEU A 44 -9.56 -13.67 10.23
CA LEU A 44 -8.75 -14.86 10.03
C LEU A 44 -7.65 -14.77 11.09
N ASP A 45 -7.51 -15.84 11.86
CA ASP A 45 -6.42 -15.95 12.80
C ASP A 45 -5.09 -15.91 12.03
N ALA A 46 -4.01 -15.51 12.71
CA ALA A 46 -2.70 -15.40 12.07
C ALA A 46 -2.29 -16.72 11.38
N TYR A 47 -2.75 -17.86 11.89
CA TYR A 47 -2.54 -19.19 11.31
C TYR A 47 -3.28 -19.38 9.97
N SER A 48 -4.56 -19.05 9.87
CA SER A 48 -5.30 -19.15 8.61
C SER A 48 -4.84 -18.13 7.56
N ILE A 49 -4.43 -16.92 8.00
CA ILE A 49 -3.78 -15.94 7.12
C ILE A 49 -2.46 -16.52 6.58
N LYS A 50 -1.66 -17.16 7.42
CA LYS A 50 -0.40 -17.80 7.02
C LYS A 50 -0.62 -18.90 6.00
N GLU A 51 -1.58 -19.80 6.23
CA GLU A 51 -1.93 -20.87 5.30
C GLU A 51 -2.40 -20.31 3.94
N THR A 52 -3.28 -19.30 3.97
CA THR A 52 -3.76 -18.62 2.76
C THR A 52 -2.62 -17.97 1.97
N ILE A 53 -1.67 -17.32 2.67
CA ILE A 53 -0.48 -16.75 2.03
C ILE A 53 0.35 -17.86 1.38
N GLN A 54 0.64 -18.93 2.13
CA GLN A 54 1.47 -20.05 1.66
C GLN A 54 0.89 -20.74 0.44
N GLU A 55 -0.44 -20.92 0.38
CA GLU A 55 -1.14 -21.42 -0.81
C GLU A 55 -0.98 -20.45 -1.99
N LYS A 56 -1.27 -19.15 -1.78
CA LYS A 56 -1.25 -18.14 -2.84
C LYS A 56 0.12 -17.88 -3.45
N ILE A 57 1.18 -18.03 -2.66
CA ILE A 57 2.55 -17.89 -3.16
C ILE A 57 3.12 -19.22 -3.64
N GLU A 58 2.35 -20.31 -3.61
CA GLU A 58 2.83 -21.64 -3.99
C GLU A 58 4.10 -22.03 -3.20
N TYR A 59 4.07 -21.82 -1.87
CA TYR A 59 5.22 -21.95 -0.96
C TYR A 59 5.99 -23.26 -1.17
N GLU A 60 5.29 -24.37 -1.39
CA GLU A 60 5.87 -25.70 -1.59
C GLU A 60 6.86 -25.75 -2.78
N PHE A 61 6.65 -24.93 -3.82
CA PHE A 61 7.55 -24.87 -4.96
C PHE A 61 8.71 -23.90 -4.75
N ILE A 62 8.48 -22.81 -4.03
CA ILE A 62 9.50 -21.80 -3.73
C ILE A 62 10.55 -22.37 -2.76
N VAL A 63 10.11 -23.04 -1.68
CA VAL A 63 11.00 -23.61 -0.66
C VAL A 63 11.94 -24.68 -1.21
N LYS A 64 11.60 -25.30 -2.35
CA LYS A 64 12.47 -26.28 -3.05
C LYS A 64 13.67 -25.64 -3.74
N ARG A 65 13.63 -24.33 -4.01
CA ARG A 65 14.66 -23.61 -4.79
C ARG A 65 15.39 -22.54 -4.00
N PHE A 66 14.83 -22.11 -2.87
CA PHE A 66 15.35 -21.02 -2.05
C PHE A 66 15.50 -21.45 -0.60
N ASP A 67 16.27 -20.66 0.14
CA ASP A 67 16.44 -20.85 1.58
C ASP A 67 15.10 -20.80 2.31
N LYS A 68 14.82 -21.84 3.09
CA LYS A 68 13.54 -22.00 3.80
C LYS A 68 13.37 -20.92 4.86
N ASP A 69 14.39 -20.70 5.69
CA ASP A 69 14.29 -19.81 6.84
C ASP A 69 14.00 -18.38 6.39
N ARG A 70 14.64 -17.95 5.30
CA ARG A 70 14.36 -16.65 4.67
C ARG A 70 12.96 -16.56 4.06
N LEU A 71 12.45 -17.64 3.47
CA LEU A 71 11.08 -17.65 2.96
C LEU A 71 10.05 -17.61 4.10
N ASP A 72 10.32 -18.31 5.20
CA ASP A 72 9.49 -18.28 6.40
C ASP A 72 9.43 -16.87 7.01
N GLU A 73 10.57 -16.16 7.09
CA GLU A 73 10.61 -14.76 7.52
C GLU A 73 9.75 -13.86 6.63
N ILE A 74 9.81 -14.03 5.31
CA ILE A 74 8.98 -13.27 4.37
C ILE A 74 7.49 -13.56 4.59
N VAL A 75 7.12 -14.82 4.78
CA VAL A 75 5.73 -15.21 5.08
C VAL A 75 5.27 -14.59 6.39
N ASP A 76 6.11 -14.62 7.43
CA ASP A 76 5.78 -14.03 8.73
C ASP A 76 5.57 -12.51 8.63
N LEU A 77 6.39 -11.79 7.85
CA LEU A 77 6.18 -10.36 7.56
C LEU A 77 4.87 -10.08 6.80
N MET A 78 4.50 -10.96 5.87
CA MET A 78 3.22 -10.86 5.15
C MET A 78 2.03 -11.08 6.12
N VAL A 79 2.14 -12.06 7.02
CA VAL A 79 1.15 -12.30 8.08
C VAL A 79 1.03 -11.07 8.99
N GLU A 80 2.15 -10.52 9.46
CA GLU A 80 2.17 -9.31 10.30
C GLU A 80 1.48 -8.14 9.61
N THR A 81 1.77 -7.91 8.32
CA THR A 81 1.17 -6.81 7.54
C THR A 81 -0.34 -6.98 7.38
N LEU A 82 -0.81 -8.20 7.10
CA LEU A 82 -2.24 -8.47 6.92
C LEU A 82 -3.01 -8.48 8.24
N CYS A 83 -2.36 -8.90 9.34
CA CYS A 83 -2.92 -8.79 10.69
C CYS A 83 -2.94 -7.33 11.17
N SER A 84 -1.95 -6.52 10.77
CA SER A 84 -1.84 -5.11 11.11
C SER A 84 -2.70 -4.23 10.19
N LYS A 85 -4.03 -4.29 10.34
CA LYS A 85 -4.91 -3.19 9.93
C LYS A 85 -4.81 -2.09 10.98
N ARG A 86 -3.90 -1.12 10.80
CA ARG A 86 -4.02 0.13 11.57
C ARG A 86 -5.25 0.84 11.06
N GLU A 87 -6.26 0.99 11.91
CA GLU A 87 -7.49 1.72 11.57
C GLU A 87 -7.26 3.23 11.50
N SER A 88 -6.17 3.72 12.10
CA SER A 88 -5.76 5.12 12.11
C SER A 88 -4.25 5.32 11.86
N ILE A 89 -3.90 6.44 11.23
CA ILE A 89 -2.56 7.02 11.16
C ILE A 89 -2.48 8.21 12.13
N THR A 90 -1.39 8.34 12.87
CA THR A 90 -1.16 9.51 13.74
C THR A 90 -0.35 10.57 12.99
N VAL A 91 -0.88 11.78 12.85
CA VAL A 91 -0.21 12.93 12.23
C VAL A 91 -0.18 14.07 13.23
N ALA A 92 1.02 14.51 13.63
CA ALA A 92 1.21 15.59 14.63
C ALA A 92 0.53 15.35 16.00
N GLY A 93 0.27 14.10 16.37
CA GLY A 93 -0.44 13.74 17.61
C GLY A 93 -1.95 13.57 17.45
N ASP A 94 -2.49 13.88 16.27
CA ASP A 94 -3.90 13.65 15.93
C ASP A 94 -4.06 12.31 15.18
N ASP A 95 -5.03 11.50 15.58
CA ASP A 95 -5.34 10.23 14.93
C ASP A 95 -6.36 10.43 13.80
N TYR A 96 -5.98 10.04 12.58
CA TYR A 96 -6.80 10.09 11.36
C TYR A 96 -7.09 8.67 10.90
N PRO A 97 -8.29 8.33 10.38
CA PRO A 97 -8.54 7.00 9.87
C PRO A 97 -7.61 6.68 8.71
N ALA A 98 -6.93 5.53 8.77
CA ALA A 98 -6.09 4.99 7.72
C ALA A 98 -6.99 4.43 6.62
N ALA A 99 -7.62 5.35 5.88
CA ALA A 99 -8.53 5.12 4.77
C ALA A 99 -9.07 3.69 4.61
N SER A 100 -10.17 3.36 5.29
CA SER A 100 -10.99 2.21 4.91
C SER A 100 -12.47 2.42 5.24
N ALA A 101 -13.25 2.77 4.22
CA ALA A 101 -14.61 2.28 3.93
C ALA A 101 -15.33 3.22 2.95
N HIS A 102 -15.30 2.89 1.66
CA HIS A 102 -16.37 3.25 0.73
C HIS A 102 -16.89 1.98 0.10
#